data_AF-A0A534CQ16-F1
#
_entry.id   AF-A0A534CQ16-F1
#
_cell.length_a   1.000
_cell.length_b   1.000
_cell.length_c   1.000
_cell.angle_alpha   90.00
_cell.angle_beta   90.00
_cell.angle_gamma   90.00
#
_symmetry.space_group_name_H-M   'P 1'
#
loop_
_entity.id
_entity.type
_entity.pdbx_description
1 polymer ?
#
loop_
_entity_poly.entity_id
_entity_poly.type
_entity_poly.pdbx_seq_one_letter_code
_entity_poly.pdbx_strand_id
1 'polypeptide(L)'
;MKAEITSAGVRDRIRAASLARQSAMFLGAALCLALAGCVARGNWQAEKPLAPAGLAASRTLASAQVDAAAWPADSWWRRYGDPQLDGLVDEALAGSPSLEIAQARLRAAQAEAT
;
A
#
# COMPACT_ATOMS: atom_id res chain seq x y z
N MET A 1 -70.25 -5.89 -15.21
CA MET A 1 -69.59 -6.26 -13.93
C MET A 1 -68.55 -7.39 -14.04
N LYS A 2 -67.91 -7.63 -15.21
CA LYS A 2 -66.82 -8.65 -15.37
C LYS A 2 -65.43 -8.05 -15.65
N ALA A 3 -65.35 -6.79 -16.09
CA ALA A 3 -64.07 -6.16 -16.48
C ALA A 3 -63.21 -5.68 -15.30
N GLU A 4 -63.82 -5.34 -14.16
CA GLU A 4 -63.08 -4.78 -13.01
C GLU A 4 -62.23 -5.83 -12.28
N ILE A 5 -62.74 -7.06 -12.12
CA ILE A 5 -62.07 -8.15 -11.40
C ILE A 5 -60.78 -8.59 -12.11
N THR A 6 -60.76 -8.55 -13.45
CA THR A 6 -59.58 -8.89 -14.26
C THR A 6 -58.49 -7.81 -14.17
N SER A 7 -58.86 -6.53 -14.06
CA SER A 7 -57.91 -5.42 -13.97
C SER A 7 -57.19 -5.35 -12.62
N ALA A 8 -57.83 -5.81 -11.55
CA ALA A 8 -57.25 -5.89 -10.21
C ALA A 8 -56.16 -6.98 -10.17
N GLY A 9 -56.46 -8.18 -10.66
CA GLY A 9 -55.50 -9.30 -10.71
C GLY A 9 -54.28 -9.05 -11.61
N VAL A 10 -54.44 -8.28 -12.71
CA VAL A 10 -53.30 -7.88 -13.56
C VAL A 10 -52.41 -6.85 -12.86
N ARG A 11 -53.00 -5.85 -12.17
CA ARG A 11 -52.24 -4.83 -11.42
C ARG A 11 -51.48 -5.43 -10.24
N ASP A 12 -52.06 -6.39 -9.54
CA ASP A 12 -51.39 -7.08 -8.42
C ASP A 12 -50.24 -7.96 -8.91
N ARG A 13 -50.41 -8.64 -10.05
CA ARG A 13 -49.32 -9.41 -10.68
C ARG A 13 -48.16 -8.53 -11.16
N ILE A 14 -48.44 -7.35 -11.70
CA ILE A 14 -47.41 -6.38 -12.11
C ILE A 14 -46.67 -5.82 -10.89
N ARG A 15 -47.39 -5.48 -9.80
CA ARG A 15 -46.80 -5.02 -8.54
C ARG A 15 -45.92 -6.09 -7.89
N ALA A 16 -46.40 -7.34 -7.82
CA ALA A 16 -45.65 -8.47 -7.29
C ALA A 16 -44.39 -8.76 -8.12
N ALA A 17 -44.48 -8.69 -9.46
CA ALA A 17 -43.33 -8.85 -10.34
C ALA A 17 -42.31 -7.70 -10.19
N SER A 18 -42.76 -6.45 -10.02
CA SER A 18 -41.86 -5.31 -9.77
C SER A 18 -41.19 -5.35 -8.40
N LEU A 19 -41.90 -5.79 -7.37
CA LEU A 19 -41.35 -5.99 -6.02
C LEU A 19 -40.32 -7.12 -6.01
N ALA A 20 -40.60 -8.25 -6.66
CA ALA A 20 -39.65 -9.35 -6.79
C ALA A 20 -38.38 -8.92 -7.56
N ARG A 21 -38.51 -8.10 -8.61
CA ARG A 21 -37.37 -7.58 -9.38
C ARG A 21 -36.54 -6.56 -8.59
N GLN A 22 -37.17 -5.70 -7.79
CA GLN A 22 -36.50 -4.77 -6.89
C GLN A 22 -35.76 -5.52 -5.77
N SER A 23 -36.40 -6.52 -5.15
CA SER A 23 -35.78 -7.36 -4.12
C SER A 23 -34.54 -8.10 -4.64
N ALA A 24 -34.63 -8.66 -5.85
CA ALA A 24 -33.49 -9.34 -6.49
C ALA A 24 -32.32 -8.37 -6.78
N MET A 25 -32.63 -7.13 -7.18
CA MET A 25 -31.63 -6.08 -7.42
C MET A 25 -30.95 -5.63 -6.12
N PHE A 26 -31.71 -5.44 -5.04
CA PHE A 26 -31.16 -5.10 -3.72
C PHE A 26 -30.32 -6.25 -3.12
N LEU A 27 -30.78 -7.50 -3.27
CA LEU A 27 -30.04 -8.67 -2.80
C LEU A 27 -28.73 -8.86 -3.59
N GLY A 28 -28.76 -8.63 -4.90
CA GLY A 28 -27.56 -8.63 -5.76
C GLY A 28 -26.57 -7.54 -5.37
N ALA A 29 -27.05 -6.31 -5.11
CA ALA A 29 -26.20 -5.22 -4.65
C ALA A 29 -25.59 -5.51 -3.27
N ALA A 30 -26.39 -6.01 -2.32
CA ALA A 30 -25.92 -6.39 -0.98
C ALA A 30 -24.86 -7.51 -1.04
N LEU A 31 -25.05 -8.50 -1.94
CA LEU A 31 -24.07 -9.56 -2.15
C LEU A 31 -22.76 -9.02 -2.75
N CYS A 32 -22.83 -8.12 -3.74
CA CYS A 32 -21.63 -7.46 -4.29
C CYS A 32 -20.88 -6.63 -3.25
N LEU A 33 -21.61 -5.90 -2.37
CA LEU A 33 -21.00 -5.16 -1.26
C LEU A 33 -20.37 -6.10 -0.22
N ALA A 34 -21.01 -7.24 0.07
CA ALA A 34 -20.46 -8.24 0.99
C ALA A 34 -19.18 -8.92 0.46
N LEU A 35 -19.05 -9.07 -0.86
CA LEU A 35 -17.89 -9.66 -1.53
C LEU A 35 -16.72 -8.68 -1.71
N ALA A 36 -16.95 -7.36 -1.62
CA ALA A 36 -15.95 -6.34 -1.89
C ALA A 36 -14.86 -6.19 -0.79
N GLY A 37 -14.89 -6.99 0.28
CA GLY A 37 -14.06 -6.78 1.48
C GLY A 37 -12.92 -7.78 1.74
N CYS A 38 -12.78 -8.87 0.98
CA CYS A 38 -11.77 -9.91 1.29
C CYS A 38 -10.45 -9.71 0.56
N VAL A 39 -9.75 -8.59 0.79
CA VAL A 39 -8.32 -8.52 0.48
C VAL A 39 -7.55 -9.11 1.66
N ALA A 40 -7.06 -10.33 1.48
CA ALA A 40 -6.08 -10.91 2.37
C ALA A 40 -4.76 -10.16 2.15
N ARG A 41 -4.48 -9.17 3.00
CA ARG A 41 -3.11 -8.64 3.15
C ARG A 41 -2.27 -9.85 3.56
N GLY A 42 -1.39 -10.31 2.67
CA GLY A 42 -0.51 -11.44 2.93
C GLY A 42 0.18 -11.25 4.28
N ASN A 43 0.50 -12.36 4.94
CA ASN A 43 1.18 -12.41 6.24
C ASN A 43 2.66 -11.98 6.14
N TRP A 44 2.91 -10.79 5.59
CA TRP A 44 4.23 -10.19 5.53
C TRP A 44 4.80 -10.11 6.94
N GLN A 45 5.77 -10.96 7.21
CA GLN A 45 6.60 -10.88 8.40
C GLN A 45 7.95 -10.36 7.96
N ALA A 46 8.50 -9.42 8.71
CA ALA A 46 9.88 -9.02 8.50
C ALA A 46 10.76 -10.29 8.60
N GLU A 47 11.61 -10.49 7.61
CA GLU A 47 12.62 -11.54 7.63
C GLU A 47 13.41 -11.44 8.93
N LYS A 48 13.73 -12.58 9.55
CA LYS A 48 14.57 -12.57 10.75
C LYS A 48 15.93 -11.95 10.38
N PRO A 49 16.40 -10.90 11.08
CA PRO A 49 17.71 -10.33 10.82
C PRO A 49 18.79 -11.41 10.90
N LEU A 50 19.74 -11.40 9.96
CA LEU A 50 20.91 -12.26 10.06
C LEU A 50 21.63 -11.97 11.38
N ALA A 51 21.90 -13.02 12.15
CA ALA A 51 22.65 -12.87 13.40
C ALA A 51 24.05 -12.36 13.08
N PRO A 52 24.52 -11.26 13.72
CA PRO A 52 25.84 -10.69 13.45
C PRO A 52 26.95 -11.73 13.54
N ALA A 53 26.85 -12.67 14.50
CA ALA A 53 27.80 -13.76 14.72
C ALA A 53 28.07 -14.64 13.47
N GLY A 54 27.17 -14.67 12.49
CA GLY A 54 27.38 -15.36 11.21
C GLY A 54 28.16 -14.54 10.17
N LEU A 55 28.40 -13.25 10.42
CA LEU A 55 29.12 -12.33 9.54
C LEU A 55 30.56 -12.12 10.04
N ALA A 56 31.51 -12.09 9.10
CA ALA A 56 32.91 -11.75 9.39
C ALA A 56 33.07 -10.35 10.01
N ALA A 57 32.09 -9.45 9.78
CA ALA A 57 32.02 -8.12 10.38
C ALA A 57 32.13 -8.16 11.92
N SER A 58 31.61 -9.22 12.57
CA SER A 58 31.75 -9.41 14.02
C SER A 58 33.19 -9.43 14.51
N ARG A 59 34.12 -9.94 13.69
CA ARG A 59 35.55 -10.02 14.03
C ARG A 59 36.24 -8.68 13.78
N THR A 60 35.95 -8.06 12.65
CA THR A 60 36.57 -6.78 12.25
C THR A 60 36.11 -5.63 13.15
N LEU A 61 34.85 -5.65 13.59
CA LEU A 61 34.23 -4.60 14.40
C LEU A 61 34.12 -5.00 15.88
N ALA A 62 34.81 -6.05 16.33
CA ALA A 62 34.70 -6.57 17.71
C ALA A 62 35.02 -5.52 18.78
N SER A 63 35.91 -4.59 18.48
CA SER A 63 36.31 -3.48 19.36
C SER A 63 35.60 -2.15 19.04
N ALA A 64 34.76 -2.12 18.00
CA ALA A 64 34.01 -0.93 17.66
C ALA A 64 32.79 -0.82 18.58
N GLN A 65 32.71 0.29 19.32
CA GLN A 65 31.48 0.67 20.01
C GLN A 65 30.45 1.10 18.96
N VAL A 66 29.65 0.16 18.46
CA VAL A 66 28.54 0.45 17.55
C VAL A 66 27.30 0.68 18.39
N ASP A 67 26.95 1.95 18.58
CA ASP A 67 25.69 2.31 19.22
C ASP A 67 24.57 2.13 18.19
N ALA A 68 23.59 1.27 18.48
CA ALA A 68 22.48 0.97 17.57
C ALA A 68 21.63 2.21 17.29
N ALA A 69 21.67 3.22 18.17
CA ALA A 69 21.00 4.50 17.99
C ALA A 69 21.82 5.52 17.17
N ALA A 70 23.13 5.28 16.96
CA ALA A 70 24.02 6.17 16.23
C ALA A 70 24.05 5.87 14.72
N TRP A 71 22.86 5.66 14.13
CA TRP A 71 22.76 5.59 12.67
C TRP A 71 23.35 6.89 12.06
N PRO A 72 24.15 6.79 10.99
CA PRO A 72 24.80 7.95 10.41
C PRO A 72 23.78 9.04 10.05
N ALA A 73 24.11 10.30 10.37
CA ALA A 73 23.33 11.44 9.92
C ALA A 73 23.22 11.47 8.38
N ASP A 74 22.19 12.11 7.83
CA ASP A 74 21.96 12.18 6.38
C ASP A 74 23.21 12.57 5.59
N SER A 75 24.07 13.43 6.15
CA SER A 75 25.35 13.86 5.58
C SER A 75 26.58 13.20 6.22
N TRP A 76 26.53 11.89 6.48
CA TRP A 76 27.57 11.14 7.19
C TRP A 76 28.96 11.24 6.58
N TRP A 77 29.05 11.42 5.26
CA TRP A 77 30.31 11.55 4.53
C TRP A 77 31.13 12.77 4.98
N ARG A 78 30.47 13.83 5.48
CA ARG A 78 31.15 15.04 5.98
C ARG A 78 32.08 14.75 7.15
N ARG A 79 31.91 13.61 7.86
CA ARG A 79 32.79 13.19 8.95
C ARG A 79 34.21 12.88 8.48
N TYR A 80 34.43 12.65 7.18
CA TYR A 80 35.77 12.50 6.61
C TYR A 80 36.54 13.82 6.54
N GLY A 81 35.85 14.98 6.60
CA GLY A 81 36.49 16.29 6.52
C GLY A 81 37.10 16.60 5.15
N ASP A 82 36.59 15.98 4.08
CA ASP A 82 37.03 16.21 2.71
C ASP A 82 36.06 17.15 1.97
N PRO A 83 36.43 18.43 1.76
CA PRO A 83 35.55 19.40 1.10
C PRO A 83 35.34 19.10 -0.39
N GLN A 84 36.24 18.36 -1.05
CA GLN A 84 36.03 17.91 -2.42
C GLN A 84 34.94 16.84 -2.46
N LEU A 85 34.99 15.86 -1.55
CA LEU A 85 33.96 14.85 -1.42
C LEU A 85 32.60 15.49 -1.13
N ASP A 86 32.55 16.45 -0.20
CA ASP A 86 31.33 17.16 0.14
C ASP A 86 30.71 17.83 -1.10
N GLY A 87 31.52 18.54 -1.89
CA GLY A 87 31.08 19.18 -3.13
C GLY A 87 30.57 18.18 -4.17
N LEU A 88 31.26 17.05 -4.35
CA LEU A 88 30.84 16.01 -5.30
C LEU A 88 29.50 15.37 -4.90
N VAL A 89 29.30 15.10 -3.60
CA VAL A 89 28.04 14.52 -3.12
C VAL A 89 26.90 15.55 -3.22
N ASP A 90 27.15 16.81 -2.83
CA ASP A 90 26.14 17.86 -2.93
C ASP A 90 25.70 18.08 -4.40
N GLU A 91 26.64 18.08 -5.35
CA GLU A 91 26.34 18.15 -6.79
C GLU A 91 25.54 16.92 -7.26
N ALA A 92 25.98 15.71 -6.87
CA ALA A 92 25.30 14.49 -7.23
C ALA A 92 23.86 14.43 -6.71
N LEU A 93 23.59 14.95 -5.50
CA LEU A 93 22.24 14.96 -4.93
C LEU A 93 21.34 16.04 -5.55
N ALA A 94 21.89 17.22 -5.89
CA ALA A 94 21.10 18.35 -6.39
C ALA A 94 20.50 18.12 -7.79
N GLY A 95 21.19 17.37 -8.64
CA GLY A 95 20.84 17.21 -10.05
C GLY A 95 20.63 15.77 -10.51
N SER A 96 20.31 14.83 -9.63
CA SER A 96 20.24 13.40 -9.97
C SER A 96 18.92 13.00 -10.65
N PRO A 97 18.94 12.66 -11.97
CA PRO A 97 17.75 12.19 -12.65
C PRO A 97 17.26 10.83 -12.13
N SER A 98 18.17 10.01 -11.59
CA SER A 98 17.80 8.71 -11.01
C SER A 98 17.04 8.88 -9.70
N LEU A 99 17.36 9.90 -8.89
CA LEU A 99 16.59 10.24 -7.69
C LEU A 99 15.21 10.81 -8.03
N GLU A 100 15.10 11.63 -9.08
CA GLU A 100 13.80 12.13 -9.55
C GLU A 100 12.87 10.99 -9.98
N ILE A 101 13.40 10.01 -10.73
CA ILE A 101 12.66 8.80 -11.12
C ILE A 101 12.26 7.98 -9.88
N ALA A 102 13.16 7.82 -8.90
CA ALA A 102 12.84 7.12 -7.66
C ALA A 102 11.71 7.82 -6.88
N GLN A 103 11.74 9.15 -6.78
CA GLN A 103 10.67 9.93 -6.15
C GLN A 103 9.34 9.82 -6.90
N ALA A 104 9.36 9.79 -8.24
CA ALA A 104 8.16 9.55 -9.03
C ALA A 104 7.55 8.16 -8.73
N ARG A 105 8.38 7.12 -8.65
CA ARG A 105 7.94 5.76 -8.27
C ARG A 105 7.36 5.72 -6.85
N LEU A 106 7.98 6.41 -5.91
CA LEU A 106 7.47 6.51 -4.54
C LEU A 106 6.10 7.18 -4.49
N ARG A 107 5.93 8.31 -5.20
CA ARG A 107 4.63 9.00 -5.29
C ARG A 107 3.54 8.13 -5.92
N ALA A 108 3.88 7.37 -6.96
CA ALA A 108 2.94 6.43 -7.58
C ALA A 108 2.50 5.34 -6.57
N ALA A 109 3.46 4.72 -5.87
CA ALA A 109 3.16 3.70 -4.86
C ALA A 109 2.32 4.25 -3.69
N GLN A 110 2.56 5.51 -3.27
CA GLN A 110 1.77 6.16 -2.22
C GLN A 110 0.33 6.41 -2.67
N ALA A 111 0.11 6.78 -3.93
CA ALA A 111 -1.22 6.98 -4.49
C ALA A 111 -2.01 5.66 -4.63
N GLU A 112 -1.32 4.53 -4.81
CA GLU A 112 -1.94 3.19 -4.83
C GLU A 112 -2.26 2.67 -3.42
N ALA A 113 -1.60 3.18 -2.39
CA ALA A 113 -1.74 2.71 -1.01
C ALA A 113 -2.89 3.35 -0.23
N THR A 114 -3.52 4.41 -0.75
CA THR A 114 -4.67 5.11 -0.18
C THR A 114 -5.99 4.61 -0.74
#